data_AF-A0A6M7UJP8-F1
#
_entry.id   AF-A0A6M7UJP8-F1
#
_cell.length_a   1.000
_cell.length_b   1.000
_cell.length_c   1.000
_cell.angle_alpha   90.00
_cell.angle_beta   90.00
_cell.angle_gamma   90.00
#
_symmetry.space_group_name_H-M   'P 1'
#
loop_
_entity.id
_entity.type
_entity.pdbx_description
1 polymer ?
#
loop_
_entity_poly.entity_id
_entity_poly.type
_entity_poly.pdbx_seq_one_letter_code
_entity_poly.pdbx_strand_id
1 'polypeptide(L)'
;MASRQIQSITERLPYSLKEGVKGYVDAVAAVVPDIARDARVEISGDRLDQFLLIVAIRRIWSTVNSQFWIMNDCISVATRTPLGPEDSPQTRGFRIGRDEISQDSSAFVEGRDLRQELYKLIVKLDIEHLVAESSSLSDVAVKMFVGEG
;
A
#
# COMPACT_ATOMS: atom_id res chain seq x y z
N MET A 1 -11.06 11.67 14.72
CA MET A 1 -11.45 10.37 15.32
C MET A 1 -11.58 9.38 14.17
N ALA A 2 -10.74 8.34 14.11
CA ALA A 2 -10.84 7.34 13.05
C ALA A 2 -12.18 6.60 13.13
N SER A 3 -12.89 6.48 12.01
CA SER A 3 -14.17 5.77 11.93
C SER A 3 -14.02 4.32 12.42
N ARG A 4 -15.10 3.72 12.95
CA ARG A 4 -15.09 2.33 13.45
C ARG A 4 -14.60 1.33 12.38
N GLN A 5 -14.87 1.61 11.12
CA GLN A 5 -14.44 0.79 9.99
C GLN A 5 -12.91 0.84 9.82
N ILE A 6 -12.30 2.03 9.90
CA ILE A 6 -10.84 2.19 9.83
C ILE A 6 -10.16 1.49 11.00
N GLN A 7 -10.74 1.59 12.20
CA GLN A 7 -10.23 0.86 13.36
C GLN A 7 -10.28 -0.66 13.14
N SER A 8 -11.39 -1.18 12.62
CA SER A 8 -11.56 -2.61 12.35
C SER A 8 -10.52 -3.15 11.36
N ILE A 9 -10.25 -2.44 10.25
CA ILE A 9 -9.26 -2.90 9.26
C ILE A 9 -7.81 -2.71 9.73
N THR A 10 -7.57 -1.80 10.67
CA THR A 10 -6.21 -1.53 11.19
C THR A 10 -5.86 -2.27 12.48
N GLU A 11 -6.84 -2.91 13.13
CA GLU A 11 -6.67 -3.49 14.46
C GLU A 11 -5.55 -4.54 14.51
N ARG A 12 -5.50 -5.40 13.49
CA ARG A 12 -4.57 -6.53 13.38
C ARG A 12 -3.30 -6.21 12.58
N LEU A 13 -3.13 -4.96 12.15
CA LEU A 13 -1.92 -4.56 11.44
C LEU A 13 -0.73 -4.45 12.40
N PRO A 14 0.51 -4.69 11.91
CA PRO A 14 1.71 -4.36 12.65
C PRO A 14 1.68 -2.91 13.14
N TYR A 15 2.18 -2.65 14.35
CA TYR A 15 2.07 -1.33 15.00
C TYR A 15 2.53 -0.16 14.12
N SER A 16 3.69 -0.29 13.45
CA SER A 16 4.23 0.75 12.57
C SER A 16 3.30 1.05 11.38
N LEU A 17 2.71 0.01 10.78
CA LEU A 17 1.76 0.17 9.68
C LEU A 17 0.44 0.77 10.18
N LYS A 18 -0.05 0.31 11.33
CA LYS A 18 -1.27 0.81 11.98
C LYS A 18 -1.18 2.31 12.25
N GLU A 19 -0.11 2.75 12.89
CA GLU A 19 0.10 4.18 13.19
C GLU A 19 0.37 4.99 11.91
N GLY A 20 1.10 4.42 10.95
CA GLY A 20 1.31 5.04 9.64
C GLY A 20 0.04 5.24 8.83
N VAL A 21 -0.95 4.34 8.95
CA VAL A 21 -2.27 4.47 8.30
C VAL A 21 -3.11 5.52 9.03
N LYS A 22 -3.22 5.44 10.36
CA LYS A 22 -3.99 6.41 11.15
C LYS A 22 -3.49 7.83 10.95
N GLY A 23 -2.19 8.06 11.09
CA GLY A 23 -1.60 9.39 10.92
C GLY A 23 -1.83 9.95 9.52
N TYR A 24 -1.78 9.10 8.48
CA TYR A 24 -2.09 9.52 7.12
C TYR A 24 -3.57 9.87 6.93
N VAL A 25 -4.49 9.06 7.47
CA VAL A 25 -5.93 9.34 7.43
C VAL A 25 -6.26 10.64 8.14
N ASP A 26 -5.71 10.87 9.34
CA ASP A 26 -5.94 12.10 10.10
C ASP A 26 -5.40 13.34 9.35
N ALA A 27 -4.23 13.21 8.71
CA ALA A 27 -3.68 14.27 7.87
C ALA A 27 -4.58 14.57 6.66
N VAL A 28 -5.10 13.53 6.00
CA VAL A 28 -6.04 13.70 4.87
C VAL A 28 -7.35 14.33 5.34
N ALA A 29 -7.91 13.88 6.45
CA ALA A 29 -9.14 14.42 7.02
C ALA A 29 -9.04 15.94 7.26
N ALA A 30 -7.87 16.45 7.66
CA ALA A 30 -7.62 17.87 7.85
C ALA A 30 -7.62 18.69 6.55
N VAL A 31 -7.32 18.07 5.40
CA VAL A 31 -7.25 18.73 4.08
C VAL A 31 -8.36 18.31 3.12
N VAL A 32 -9.35 17.53 3.58
CA VAL A 32 -10.53 17.16 2.77
C VAL A 32 -11.21 18.37 2.11
N PRO A 33 -11.40 19.53 2.77
CA PRO A 33 -12.03 20.68 2.13
C PRO A 33 -11.31 21.15 0.86
N ASP A 34 -9.97 21.06 0.82
CA ASP A 34 -9.19 21.44 -0.35
C ASP A 34 -9.28 20.37 -1.45
N ILE A 35 -9.23 19.08 -1.07
CA ILE A 35 -9.44 17.96 -2.01
C ILE A 35 -10.83 18.04 -2.66
N ALA A 36 -11.86 18.30 -1.87
CA ALA A 36 -13.25 18.45 -2.32
C ALA A 36 -13.38 19.63 -3.29
N ARG A 37 -12.73 20.76 -3.01
CA ARG A 37 -12.69 21.93 -3.89
C ARG A 37 -12.03 21.61 -5.24
N ASP A 38 -10.88 20.93 -5.21
CA ASP A 38 -10.15 20.54 -6.42
C ASP A 38 -10.95 19.55 -7.27
N ALA A 39 -11.59 18.58 -6.63
CA ALA A 39 -12.43 17.57 -7.27
C ALA A 39 -13.82 18.10 -7.69
N ARG A 40 -14.21 19.30 -7.23
CA ARG A 40 -15.54 19.90 -7.44
C ARG A 40 -16.69 18.99 -6.97
N VAL A 41 -16.50 18.31 -5.84
CA VAL A 41 -17.50 17.43 -5.21
C VAL A 41 -17.74 17.85 -3.77
N GLU A 42 -18.87 17.43 -3.20
CA GLU A 42 -19.13 17.57 -1.77
C GLU A 42 -18.75 16.27 -1.03
N ILE A 43 -17.91 16.40 0.00
CA ILE A 43 -17.47 15.28 0.86
C ILE A 43 -17.86 15.60 2.30
N SER A 44 -19.01 15.09 2.74
CA SER A 44 -19.57 15.30 4.07
C SER A 44 -20.29 14.03 4.56
N GLY A 45 -20.48 13.90 5.88
CA GLY A 45 -21.20 12.77 6.49
C GLY A 45 -20.67 11.40 6.06
N ASP A 46 -21.55 10.53 5.59
CA ASP A 46 -21.19 9.17 5.15
C ASP A 46 -20.20 9.14 3.98
N ARG A 47 -20.24 10.14 3.09
CA ARG A 47 -19.26 10.26 1.99
C ARG A 47 -17.86 10.50 2.50
N LEU A 48 -17.71 11.26 3.59
CA LEU A 48 -16.43 11.47 4.25
C LEU A 48 -15.89 10.16 4.84
N ASP A 49 -16.74 9.39 5.52
CA ASP A 49 -16.32 8.12 6.13
C ASP A 49 -15.89 7.10 5.06
N GLN A 50 -16.63 7.00 3.96
CA GLN A 50 -16.28 6.14 2.82
C GLN A 50 -14.97 6.59 2.15
N PHE A 51 -14.82 7.89 1.92
CA PHE A 51 -13.61 8.46 1.34
C PHE A 51 -12.37 8.14 2.20
N LEU A 52 -12.47 8.38 3.52
CA LEU A 52 -11.37 8.10 4.44
C LEU A 52 -11.07 6.60 4.58
N LEU A 53 -12.07 5.73 4.42
CA LEU A 53 -11.85 4.29 4.35
C LEU A 53 -11.03 3.89 3.12
N ILE A 54 -11.37 4.43 1.94
CA ILE A 54 -10.58 4.20 0.71
C ILE A 54 -9.17 4.75 0.86
N VAL A 55 -9.00 5.92 1.47
CA VAL A 55 -7.67 6.50 1.79
C VAL A 55 -6.86 5.54 2.67
N ALA A 56 -7.46 4.94 3.69
CA ALA A 56 -6.81 3.98 4.57
C ALA A 56 -6.35 2.73 3.80
N ILE A 57 -7.23 2.15 2.98
CA ILE A 57 -6.92 0.97 2.14
C ILE A 57 -5.79 1.30 1.15
N ARG A 58 -5.85 2.47 0.50
CA ARG A 58 -4.82 2.96 -0.41
C ARG A 58 -3.47 3.12 0.28
N ARG A 59 -3.45 3.58 1.53
CA ARG A 59 -2.21 3.68 2.31
C ARG A 59 -1.62 2.31 2.65
N ILE A 60 -2.45 1.33 2.99
CA ILE A 60 -2.03 -0.06 3.23
C ILE A 60 -1.45 -0.65 1.95
N TRP A 61 -2.18 -0.57 0.83
CA TRP A 61 -1.74 -1.05 -0.47
C TRP A 61 -0.41 -0.44 -0.90
N SER A 62 -0.30 0.90 -0.84
CA SER A 62 0.93 1.62 -1.18
C SER A 62 2.10 1.14 -0.34
N THR A 63 1.91 0.90 0.96
CA THR A 63 2.99 0.42 1.83
C THR A 63 3.41 -1.00 1.46
N VAL A 64 2.46 -1.94 1.34
CA VAL A 64 2.75 -3.34 1.00
C VAL A 64 3.41 -3.43 -0.38
N ASN A 65 2.86 -2.73 -1.37
CA ASN A 65 3.38 -2.75 -2.74
C ASN A 65 4.79 -2.16 -2.81
N SER A 66 5.03 -0.99 -2.21
CA SER A 66 6.36 -0.36 -2.22
C SER A 66 7.40 -1.18 -1.48
N GLN A 67 7.08 -1.74 -0.31
CA GLN A 67 8.03 -2.59 0.43
C GLN A 67 8.40 -3.85 -0.36
N PHE A 68 7.42 -4.47 -1.02
CA PHE A 68 7.68 -5.60 -1.90
C PHE A 68 8.60 -5.23 -3.08
N TRP A 69 8.32 -4.10 -3.75
CA TRP A 69 9.16 -3.62 -4.85
C TRP A 69 10.59 -3.31 -4.41
N ILE A 70 10.78 -2.62 -3.28
CA ILE A 70 12.11 -2.35 -2.72
C ILE A 70 12.85 -3.66 -2.47
N MET A 71 12.21 -4.64 -1.82
CA MET A 71 12.82 -5.95 -1.58
C MET A 71 13.20 -6.66 -2.89
N ASN A 72 12.28 -6.70 -3.86
CA ASN A 72 12.51 -7.33 -5.16
C ASN A 72 13.66 -6.68 -5.94
N ASP A 73 13.72 -5.35 -5.96
CA ASP A 73 14.74 -4.60 -6.69
C ASP A 73 16.11 -4.76 -6.03
N CYS A 74 16.17 -4.66 -4.70
CA CYS A 74 17.39 -4.94 -3.95
C CYS A 74 17.92 -6.34 -4.29
N ILE A 75 17.07 -7.38 -4.21
CA ILE A 75 17.50 -8.77 -4.45
C ILE A 75 17.95 -8.94 -5.91
N SER A 76 17.25 -8.30 -6.85
CA SER A 76 17.61 -8.31 -8.26
C SER A 76 18.97 -7.65 -8.52
N VAL A 77 19.32 -6.59 -7.78
CA VAL A 77 20.65 -5.96 -7.89
C VAL A 77 21.73 -6.85 -7.28
N ALA A 78 21.51 -7.41 -6.08
CA ALA A 78 22.48 -8.29 -5.43
C ALA A 78 22.82 -9.53 -6.28
N THR A 79 21.84 -10.06 -7.00
CA THR A 79 22.00 -11.22 -7.89
C THR A 79 22.64 -10.90 -9.25
N ARG A 80 22.71 -9.61 -9.66
CA ARG A 80 23.28 -9.18 -10.96
C ARG A 80 24.77 -8.88 -10.94
N THR A 81 25.40 -8.78 -9.77
CA THR A 81 26.83 -8.42 -9.68
C THR A 81 27.69 -9.54 -10.27
N PRO A 82 28.41 -9.31 -11.38
CA PRO A 82 29.21 -10.34 -12.02
C PRO A 82 30.45 -10.65 -11.18
N LEU A 83 30.84 -11.93 -11.17
CA LEU A 83 32.01 -12.42 -10.46
C LEU A 83 33.27 -11.97 -11.18
N GLY A 84 34.25 -11.50 -10.42
CA GLY A 84 35.63 -11.51 -10.89
C GLY A 84 36.08 -12.96 -11.19
N PRO A 85 37.10 -13.15 -12.03
CA PRO A 85 37.48 -14.45 -12.57
C PRO A 85 37.96 -15.50 -11.55
N GLU A 86 38.13 -15.16 -10.27
CA GLU A 86 38.68 -16.08 -9.24
C GLU A 86 37.73 -16.44 -8.08
N ASP A 87 36.50 -15.94 -8.01
CA ASP A 87 35.62 -16.24 -6.87
C ASP A 87 34.37 -17.03 -7.26
N SER A 88 34.05 -18.04 -6.45
CA SER A 88 32.81 -18.81 -6.55
C SER A 88 31.59 -17.95 -6.18
N PRO A 89 30.52 -17.89 -6.98
CA PRO A 89 29.32 -17.12 -6.63
C PRO A 89 28.47 -17.84 -5.61
N GLN A 90 28.37 -17.32 -4.40
CA GLN A 90 27.47 -17.90 -3.39
C GLN A 90 26.73 -16.88 -2.54
N THR A 91 26.21 -15.80 -3.13
CA THR A 91 25.08 -15.09 -2.51
C THR A 91 24.03 -14.79 -3.56
N ARG A 92 22.97 -15.63 -3.59
CA ARG A 92 21.75 -15.40 -4.37
C ARG A 92 20.76 -14.50 -3.60
N GLY A 93 21.25 -13.61 -2.74
CA GLY A 93 20.43 -12.84 -1.81
C GLY A 93 21.26 -11.98 -0.85
N PHE A 94 20.59 -11.36 0.12
CA PHE A 94 21.22 -10.61 1.22
C PHE A 94 21.21 -11.41 2.50
N ARG A 95 22.32 -11.41 3.22
CA ARG A 95 22.35 -11.90 4.59
C ARG A 95 21.97 -10.77 5.56
N ILE A 96 20.87 -10.95 6.31
CA ILE A 96 20.45 -10.06 7.39
C ILE A 96 20.59 -10.83 8.69
N GLY A 97 21.66 -10.54 9.45
CA GLY A 97 21.99 -11.31 10.65
C GLY A 97 22.31 -12.77 10.31
N ARG A 98 21.50 -13.71 10.80
CA ARG A 98 21.62 -15.15 10.50
C ARG A 98 20.79 -15.60 9.29
N ASP A 99 19.85 -14.76 8.84
CA ASP A 99 18.90 -15.11 7.80
C ASP A 99 19.43 -14.69 6.43
N GLU A 100 19.14 -15.50 5.41
CA GLU A 100 19.43 -15.17 4.01
C GLU A 100 18.11 -14.88 3.28
N ILE A 101 18.00 -13.66 2.76
CA ILE A 101 16.86 -13.17 1.99
C ILE A 101 17.23 -13.21 0.51
N SER A 102 16.73 -14.24 -0.17
CA SER A 102 16.80 -14.44 -1.62
C SER A 102 15.40 -14.50 -2.23
N GLN A 103 15.30 -14.63 -3.56
CA GLN A 103 14.02 -14.82 -4.26
C GLN A 103 13.30 -16.11 -3.85
N ASP A 104 14.04 -17.10 -3.38
CA ASP A 104 13.52 -18.39 -2.93
C ASP A 104 13.28 -18.43 -1.41
N SER A 105 13.58 -17.34 -0.69
CA SER A 105 13.40 -17.29 0.76
C SER A 105 11.92 -17.25 1.14
N SER A 106 11.56 -17.85 2.27
CA SER A 106 10.18 -17.85 2.77
C SER A 106 9.64 -16.43 2.92
N ALA A 107 10.45 -15.51 3.45
CA ALA A 107 10.08 -14.11 3.62
C ALA A 107 9.73 -13.42 2.29
N PHE A 108 10.46 -13.72 1.21
CA PHE A 108 10.17 -13.17 -0.11
C PHE A 108 8.85 -13.73 -0.67
N VAL A 109 8.66 -15.05 -0.58
CA VAL A 109 7.44 -15.73 -1.02
C VAL A 109 6.23 -15.23 -0.24
N GLU A 110 6.32 -15.15 1.08
CA GLU A 110 5.26 -14.61 1.94
C GLU A 110 4.91 -13.16 1.58
N GLY A 111 5.91 -12.31 1.33
CA GLY A 111 5.68 -10.92 0.91
C GLY A 111 5.00 -10.82 -0.46
N ARG A 112 5.41 -11.66 -1.43
CA ARG A 112 4.78 -11.75 -2.75
C ARG A 112 3.32 -12.18 -2.63
N ASP A 113 3.07 -13.25 -1.87
CA ASP A 113 1.76 -13.85 -1.73
C ASP A 113 0.81 -12.91 -0.97
N LEU A 114 1.28 -12.24 0.09
CA LEU A 114 0.53 -11.20 0.79
C LEU A 114 0.11 -10.06 -0.15
N ARG A 115 1.04 -9.56 -0.98
CA ARG A 115 0.74 -8.53 -1.97
C ARG A 115 -0.31 -9.01 -2.97
N GLN A 116 -0.18 -10.23 -3.48
CA GLN A 116 -1.13 -10.81 -4.44
C GLN A 116 -2.52 -10.99 -3.83
N GLU A 117 -2.62 -11.52 -2.61
CA GLU A 117 -3.90 -11.70 -1.92
C GLU A 117 -4.57 -10.35 -1.62
N LEU A 118 -3.80 -9.34 -1.20
CA LEU A 118 -4.35 -7.99 -1.00
C LEU A 118 -4.88 -7.40 -2.30
N TYR A 119 -4.14 -7.55 -3.41
CA TYR A 119 -4.60 -7.10 -4.73
C TYR A 119 -5.86 -7.84 -5.19
N LYS A 120 -5.94 -9.17 -4.99
CA LYS A 120 -7.15 -9.95 -5.27
C LYS A 120 -8.36 -9.46 -4.48
N LEU A 121 -8.17 -9.08 -3.21
CA LEU A 121 -9.25 -8.51 -2.40
C LEU A 121 -9.68 -7.13 -2.93
N ILE A 122 -8.74 -6.28 -3.32
CA ILE A 122 -9.01 -4.97 -3.95
C ILE A 122 -9.85 -5.14 -5.23
N VAL A 123 -9.47 -6.08 -6.09
CA VAL A 123 -10.20 -6.41 -7.33
C VAL A 123 -11.57 -7.00 -7.01
N LYS A 124 -11.67 -7.92 -6.05
CA LYS A 124 -12.95 -8.54 -5.66
C LYS A 124 -13.96 -7.53 -5.10
N LEU A 125 -13.47 -6.48 -4.45
CA LEU A 125 -14.29 -5.38 -3.94
C LEU A 125 -14.60 -4.32 -5.00
N ASP A 126 -14.08 -4.47 -6.23
CA ASP A 126 -14.23 -3.53 -7.34
C ASP A 126 -13.74 -2.09 -7.01
N ILE A 127 -12.68 -1.99 -6.20
CA ILE A 127 -12.08 -0.72 -5.78
C ILE A 127 -10.68 -0.50 -6.35
N GLU A 128 -10.26 -1.31 -7.31
CA GLU A 128 -8.94 -1.21 -7.96
C GLU A 128 -8.69 0.19 -8.53
N HIS A 129 -9.66 0.73 -9.27
CA HIS A 129 -9.58 2.03 -9.90
C HIS A 129 -9.40 3.18 -8.89
N LEU A 130 -9.79 2.99 -7.63
CA LEU A 130 -9.62 3.94 -6.52
C LEU A 130 -8.30 3.75 -5.77
N VAL A 131 -7.87 2.49 -5.61
CA VAL A 131 -6.76 2.11 -4.71
C VAL A 131 -5.43 1.99 -5.45
N ALA A 132 -5.43 1.33 -6.61
CA ALA A 132 -4.21 0.97 -7.33
C ALA A 132 -3.94 1.88 -8.54
N GLU A 133 -4.98 2.33 -9.25
CA GLU A 133 -4.83 3.06 -10.52
C GLU A 133 -4.91 4.58 -10.37
N SER A 134 -5.59 5.08 -9.33
CA SER A 134 -5.74 6.51 -9.12
C SER A 134 -4.40 7.18 -8.82
N SER A 135 -4.15 8.33 -9.46
CA SER A 135 -2.89 9.07 -9.34
C SER A 135 -2.91 10.09 -8.18
N SER A 136 -4.10 10.55 -7.74
CA SER A 136 -4.26 11.56 -6.69
C SER A 136 -5.49 11.29 -5.81
N LEU A 137 -5.64 12.02 -4.70
CA LEU A 137 -6.82 11.92 -3.84
C LEU A 137 -8.04 12.65 -4.44
N SER A 138 -7.80 13.71 -5.22
CA SER A 138 -8.86 14.41 -5.97
C SER A 138 -9.44 13.51 -7.07
N ASP A 139 -8.61 12.73 -7.77
CA ASP A 139 -9.08 11.73 -8.74
C ASP A 139 -9.95 10.65 -8.07
N VAL A 140 -9.55 10.19 -6.88
CA VAL A 140 -10.38 9.27 -6.07
C VAL A 140 -11.73 9.90 -5.74
N ALA A 141 -11.74 11.14 -5.25
CA ALA A 141 -12.97 11.85 -4.91
C ALA A 141 -13.89 12.03 -6.13
N VAL A 142 -13.33 12.34 -7.30
CA VAL A 142 -14.08 12.42 -8.57
C VAL A 142 -14.71 11.06 -8.90
N LYS A 143 -13.91 10.00 -8.93
CA LYS A 143 -14.37 8.64 -9.28
C LYS A 143 -15.44 8.12 -8.32
N MET A 144 -15.32 8.45 -7.03
CA MET A 144 -16.29 8.03 -6.02
C MET A 144 -17.63 8.77 -6.12
N PHE A 145 -17.64 10.07 -6.48
CA PHE A 145 -18.83 10.91 -6.24
C PHE A 145 -19.39 11.64 -7.47
N VAL A 146 -18.67 11.67 -8.61
CA VAL A 146 -19.16 12.32 -9.84
C VAL A 146 -20.08 11.41 -10.66
N GLY A 147 -20.11 10.10 -10.39
CA GLY A 147 -20.95 9.12 -11.07
C GLY A 147 -22.33 8.86 -10.46
N GLU A 148 -22.68 9.46 -9.32
CA GLU A 148 -23.94 9.23 -8.58
C GLU A 148 -25.00 10.33 -8.79
N GLY A 149 -25.09 10.89 -10.00
CA GLY A 149 -26.07 11.91 -10.39
C GLY A 149 -27.27 11.36 -11.13
#